data_AF-U5GSK9-F1
#
_entry.id   AF-U5GSK9-F1
#
_cell.length_a   1.000
_cell.length_b   1.000
_cell.length_c   1.000
_cell.angle_alpha   90.00
_cell.angle_beta   90.00
_cell.angle_gamma   90.00
#
_symmetry.space_group_name_H-M   'P 1'
#
loop_
_entity.id
_entity.type
_entity.pdbx_description
1 polymer ?
#
loop_
_entity_poly.entity_id
_entity_poly.type
_entity_poly.pdbx_seq_one_letter_code
_entity_poly.pdbx_strand_id
1 'polypeptide(L)'
;MAATAASGLQMATARPCISSSRRMVKAGAAILGANSKGASWAKLASGSHISYIQPFKRTLMSSSVKLNKVVTKAMSESNESKPVSGLPIDLRGKRAFIAGVADDNGYGWAIAKSLAAAGAEILVGTWVPALNIFETSLRRGKFDESRVLPDGSLMEITKVYPLDAVFDNLEDVPEDVKANKRYAGSSKWTVQEVAESVKQDYGSIDILVHSLANGPEVTKPLLETSRKGYLAAISASSYSYVSLLKHFLPLMNPGGSSISLTYIASERIIPGYGGGMSSAKAALESDTRASVHFLSYLGA
;
A
#
# COMPACT_ATOMS: atom_id res chain seq x y z
N MET A 1 -38.03 -52.97 -3.87
CA MET A 1 -39.42 -52.62 -3.48
C MET A 1 -39.37 -51.14 -3.10
N ALA A 2 -40.00 -50.20 -3.83
CA ALA A 2 -41.42 -50.07 -4.21
C ALA A 2 -42.29 -49.60 -3.01
N ALA A 3 -43.11 -48.54 -3.09
CA ALA A 3 -43.44 -47.68 -4.24
C ALA A 3 -43.88 -46.23 -3.90
N THR A 4 -43.87 -45.41 -4.95
CA THR A 4 -44.53 -44.12 -5.24
C THR A 4 -45.70 -43.60 -4.38
N ALA A 5 -45.74 -42.26 -4.23
CA ALA A 5 -46.91 -41.41 -4.52
C ALA A 5 -46.44 -39.96 -4.85
N ALA A 6 -47.23 -39.16 -5.58
CA ALA A 6 -46.84 -37.81 -6.00
C ALA A 6 -48.03 -36.83 -6.18
N SER A 7 -47.79 -35.53 -5.92
CA SER A 7 -48.64 -34.37 -6.27
C SER A 7 -47.88 -33.06 -5.98
N GLY A 8 -47.95 -31.96 -6.75
CA GLY A 8 -48.52 -31.79 -8.09
C GLY A 8 -49.41 -30.56 -8.30
N LEU A 9 -48.86 -29.36 -8.56
CA LEU A 9 -49.60 -28.26 -9.24
C LEU A 9 -48.68 -27.20 -9.90
N GLN A 10 -49.27 -26.39 -10.78
CA GLN A 10 -48.67 -25.27 -11.56
C GLN A 10 -49.70 -24.11 -11.68
N MET A 11 -49.40 -22.89 -12.16
CA MET A 11 -48.15 -22.39 -12.78
C MET A 11 -47.60 -21.14 -12.03
N ALA A 12 -47.51 -19.87 -12.48
CA ALA A 12 -47.85 -19.18 -13.73
C ALA A 12 -46.91 -17.98 -14.00
N THR A 13 -46.87 -17.49 -15.25
CA THR A 13 -45.93 -16.47 -15.74
C THR A 13 -46.56 -15.09 -15.96
N ALA A 14 -45.78 -14.00 -15.77
CA ALA A 14 -45.87 -12.81 -16.61
C ALA A 14 -44.59 -11.92 -16.57
N ARG A 15 -44.17 -11.44 -17.75
CA ARG A 15 -43.44 -10.17 -17.97
C ARG A 15 -44.26 -9.35 -18.98
N PRO A 16 -44.07 -8.03 -19.08
CA PRO A 16 -43.33 -7.54 -20.25
C PRO A 16 -42.39 -6.35 -19.96
N CYS A 17 -41.66 -5.92 -21.00
CA CYS A 17 -40.64 -4.87 -20.93
C CYS A 17 -41.16 -3.49 -21.38
N ILE A 18 -40.55 -2.41 -20.86
CA ILE A 18 -40.54 -1.07 -21.47
C ILE A 18 -39.06 -0.61 -21.37
N SER A 19 -38.28 -0.68 -22.44
CA SER A 19 -38.21 0.23 -23.60
C SER A 19 -37.54 1.57 -23.29
N SER A 20 -36.47 1.87 -24.02
CA SER A 20 -35.61 3.04 -23.82
C SER A 20 -36.06 4.25 -24.63
N SER A 21 -35.89 5.46 -24.07
CA SER A 21 -36.05 6.72 -24.82
C SER A 21 -34.84 7.64 -24.61
N ARG A 22 -33.97 7.72 -25.63
CA ARG A 22 -33.01 8.82 -25.76
C ARG A 22 -33.68 9.96 -26.50
N ARG A 23 -34.00 11.07 -25.82
CA ARG A 23 -34.43 12.31 -26.48
C ARG A 23 -33.31 13.35 -26.39
N MET A 24 -32.56 13.51 -27.48
CA MET A 24 -31.72 14.69 -27.66
C MET A 24 -32.61 15.93 -27.79
N VAL A 25 -32.23 17.03 -27.15
CA VAL A 25 -32.74 18.37 -27.44
C VAL A 25 -31.54 19.26 -27.72
N LYS A 26 -31.57 20.00 -28.83
CA LYS A 26 -30.49 20.92 -29.22
C LYS A 26 -30.43 22.12 -28.29
N ALA A 27 -29.24 22.71 -28.16
CA ALA A 27 -29.11 24.08 -27.67
C ALA A 27 -29.85 25.04 -28.61
N GLY A 28 -30.57 26.00 -28.04
CA GLY A 28 -31.17 27.14 -28.74
C GLY A 28 -30.81 28.41 -27.99
N ALA A 29 -30.21 29.37 -28.69
CA ALA A 29 -29.88 30.67 -28.11
C ALA A 29 -31.08 31.61 -28.18
N ALA A 30 -31.28 32.41 -27.13
CA ALA A 30 -32.23 33.52 -27.12
C ALA A 30 -31.53 34.74 -26.50
N ILE A 31 -31.62 35.88 -27.20
CA ILE A 31 -31.18 37.21 -26.77
C ILE A 31 -32.43 38.12 -26.84
N LEU A 32 -32.39 39.27 -26.16
CA LEU A 32 -33.49 40.21 -25.90
C LEU A 32 -34.39 39.76 -24.72
N GLY A 33 -34.85 40.64 -23.84
CA GLY A 33 -34.55 42.08 -23.73
C GLY A 33 -35.02 42.61 -22.38
N ALA A 34 -34.42 43.71 -21.89
CA ALA A 34 -34.68 44.20 -20.54
C ALA A 34 -35.93 45.09 -20.45
N ASN A 35 -36.69 44.97 -19.35
CA ASN A 35 -36.97 46.15 -18.53
C ASN A 35 -37.34 45.82 -17.07
N SER A 36 -37.45 46.85 -16.25
CA SER A 36 -37.35 46.80 -14.78
C SER A 36 -38.67 46.81 -14.01
N LYS A 37 -38.66 46.21 -12.81
CA LYS A 37 -38.89 46.91 -11.53
C LYS A 37 -38.36 46.05 -10.37
N GLY A 38 -37.87 46.69 -9.31
CA GLY A 38 -37.01 46.05 -8.31
C GLY A 38 -37.71 45.65 -7.01
N ALA A 39 -37.05 44.72 -6.30
CA ALA A 39 -37.24 44.47 -4.87
C ALA A 39 -35.86 44.47 -4.19
N SER A 40 -35.77 45.05 -2.99
CA SER A 40 -34.51 45.11 -2.21
C SER A 40 -34.19 43.74 -1.59
N TRP A 41 -32.93 43.32 -1.61
CA TRP A 41 -32.37 42.28 -0.74
C TRP A 41 -30.89 42.53 -0.43
N ALA A 42 -30.39 41.96 0.66
CA ALA A 42 -29.22 42.48 1.36
C ALA A 42 -27.86 41.92 0.90
N LYS A 43 -27.04 42.81 0.34
CA LYS A 43 -25.60 43.02 0.66
C LYS A 43 -24.82 41.81 1.20
N LEU A 44 -24.30 40.96 0.31
CA LEU A 44 -23.02 40.25 0.49
C LEU A 44 -22.11 40.57 -0.70
N ALA A 45 -20.94 41.13 -0.43
CA ALA A 45 -19.99 41.55 -1.46
C ALA A 45 -18.85 40.53 -1.58
N SER A 46 -18.67 39.96 -2.78
CA SER A 46 -17.49 39.17 -3.14
C SER A 46 -16.76 39.90 -4.27
N GLY A 47 -15.57 40.43 -3.96
CA GLY A 47 -14.80 41.29 -4.86
C GLY A 47 -13.81 40.52 -5.73
N SER A 48 -14.23 40.09 -6.92
CA SER A 48 -13.35 39.45 -7.91
C SER A 48 -12.50 40.48 -8.68
N HIS A 49 -11.41 40.95 -8.06
CA HIS A 49 -10.42 41.79 -8.74
C HIS A 49 -9.64 41.00 -9.80
N ILE A 50 -10.01 41.18 -11.07
CA ILE A 50 -9.21 40.74 -12.22
C ILE A 50 -8.16 41.80 -12.52
N SER A 51 -6.94 41.58 -12.02
CA SER A 51 -5.80 42.48 -12.24
C SER A 51 -5.12 42.23 -13.59
N TYR A 52 -5.29 43.15 -14.55
CA TYR A 52 -4.66 43.07 -15.87
C TYR A 52 -3.19 43.52 -15.80
N ILE A 53 -2.24 42.58 -15.82
CA ILE A 53 -0.79 42.85 -15.71
C ILE A 53 -0.15 42.83 -17.11
N GLN A 54 0.64 43.87 -17.42
CA GLN A 54 1.36 43.97 -18.69
C GLN A 54 2.50 42.94 -18.82
N PRO A 55 2.82 42.45 -20.04
CA PRO A 55 3.87 41.46 -20.26
C PRO A 55 5.27 42.07 -20.09
N PHE A 56 5.88 41.86 -18.91
CA PHE A 56 7.24 42.30 -18.61
C PHE A 56 8.27 41.45 -19.39
N LYS A 57 8.79 41.99 -20.50
CA LYS A 57 9.83 41.33 -21.32
C LYS A 57 11.14 41.22 -20.54
N ARG A 58 11.41 40.06 -19.93
CA ARG A 58 12.70 39.76 -19.29
C ARG A 58 13.59 38.96 -20.26
N THR A 59 14.60 39.62 -20.82
CA THR A 59 15.57 38.98 -21.73
C THR A 59 16.37 37.91 -20.99
N LEU A 60 16.14 36.64 -21.33
CA LEU A 60 16.79 35.51 -20.67
C LEU A 60 18.02 35.09 -21.50
N MET A 61 19.22 35.48 -21.03
CA MET A 61 20.47 35.08 -21.69
C MET A 61 20.72 33.58 -21.48
N SER A 62 20.69 32.81 -22.58
CA SER A 62 20.99 31.39 -22.55
C SER A 62 22.51 31.16 -22.55
N SER A 63 23.05 30.76 -21.40
CA SER A 63 24.40 30.22 -21.30
C SER A 63 24.38 28.72 -21.65
N SER A 64 24.93 28.37 -22.81
CA SER A 64 24.97 26.99 -23.29
C SER A 64 25.97 26.12 -22.51
N VAL A 65 25.52 25.54 -21.40
CA VAL A 65 26.26 24.50 -20.67
C VAL A 65 26.32 23.24 -21.54
N LYS A 66 27.53 22.78 -21.88
CA LYS A 66 27.74 21.55 -22.65
C LYS A 66 27.35 20.33 -21.82
N LEU A 67 26.21 19.72 -22.11
CA LEU A 67 25.77 18.48 -21.48
C LEU A 67 26.58 17.29 -22.03
N ASN A 68 27.65 16.91 -21.34
CA ASN A 68 28.42 15.70 -21.67
C ASN A 68 27.54 14.45 -21.44
N LYS A 69 27.12 13.82 -22.54
CA LYS A 69 26.24 12.65 -22.55
C LYS A 69 27.00 11.39 -22.11
N VAL A 70 27.15 11.20 -20.80
CA VAL A 70 27.62 9.93 -20.23
C VAL A 70 26.52 8.88 -20.44
N VAL A 71 26.76 7.97 -21.39
CA VAL A 71 25.90 6.80 -21.61
C VAL A 71 26.43 5.65 -20.76
N THR A 72 25.86 5.47 -19.57
CA THR A 72 26.16 4.32 -18.71
C THR A 72 25.58 3.06 -19.34
N LYS A 73 26.36 2.40 -20.20
CA LYS A 73 26.01 1.10 -20.77
C LYS A 73 25.97 0.08 -19.63
N ALA A 74 24.78 -0.46 -19.33
CA ALA A 74 24.66 -1.60 -18.44
C ALA A 74 25.42 -2.79 -19.03
N MET A 75 26.41 -3.31 -18.30
CA MET A 75 27.10 -4.55 -18.63
C MET A 75 26.44 -5.68 -17.85
N SER A 76 25.90 -6.67 -18.56
CA SER A 76 25.48 -7.93 -17.99
C SER A 76 26.69 -8.87 -17.95
N GLU A 77 27.51 -8.78 -16.90
CA GLU A 77 28.55 -9.79 -16.65
C GLU A 77 27.95 -11.01 -15.97
N SER A 78 28.40 -12.19 -16.39
CA SER A 78 27.93 -13.50 -15.91
C SER A 78 28.59 -13.87 -14.57
N ASN A 79 27.86 -14.62 -13.74
CA ASN A 79 28.28 -15.09 -12.41
C ASN A 79 29.77 -15.49 -12.29
N GLU A 80 30.54 -14.67 -11.60
CA GLU A 80 31.67 -15.12 -10.77
C GLU A 80 31.47 -14.60 -9.35
N SER A 81 31.65 -15.47 -8.36
CA SER A 81 31.43 -15.15 -6.93
C SER A 81 32.60 -14.39 -6.31
N LYS A 82 32.89 -13.20 -6.84
CA LYS A 82 33.81 -12.23 -6.21
C LYS A 82 33.03 -11.37 -5.20
N PRO A 83 33.54 -11.14 -3.97
CA PRO A 83 32.90 -10.23 -3.04
C PRO A 83 32.89 -8.81 -3.65
N VAL A 84 31.73 -8.15 -3.61
CA VAL A 84 31.54 -6.84 -4.23
C VAL A 84 32.48 -5.82 -3.60
N SER A 85 33.33 -5.18 -4.41
CA SER A 85 34.38 -4.26 -3.96
C SER A 85 33.82 -2.89 -3.55
N GLY A 86 33.13 -2.85 -2.42
CA GLY A 86 32.59 -1.63 -1.80
C GLY A 86 32.75 -1.65 -0.28
N LEU A 87 32.40 -0.54 0.37
CA LEU A 87 32.26 -0.50 1.83
C LEU A 87 31.11 -1.44 2.26
N PRO A 88 31.30 -2.35 3.23
CA PRO A 88 30.27 -3.26 3.66
C PRO A 88 29.14 -2.51 4.38
N ILE A 89 27.90 -2.92 4.12
CA ILE A 89 26.74 -2.50 4.91
C ILE A 89 26.72 -3.37 6.17
N ASP A 90 26.93 -2.75 7.32
CA ASP A 90 26.97 -3.42 8.63
C ASP A 90 25.72 -3.08 9.44
N LEU A 91 24.89 -4.09 9.68
CA LEU A 91 23.67 -4.04 10.49
C LEU A 91 23.76 -4.99 11.69
N ARG A 92 24.97 -5.42 12.09
CA ARG A 92 25.15 -6.31 13.25
C ARG A 92 24.64 -5.64 14.52
N GLY A 93 23.82 -6.37 15.28
CA GLY A 93 23.15 -5.85 16.47
C GLY A 93 22.00 -4.88 16.18
N LYS A 94 21.56 -4.76 14.92
CA LYS A 94 20.33 -4.06 14.53
C LYS A 94 19.19 -5.04 14.33
N ARG A 95 17.97 -4.64 14.68
CA ARG A 95 16.77 -5.48 14.55
C ARG A 95 15.78 -4.91 13.55
N ALA A 96 15.32 -5.74 12.62
CA ALA A 96 14.35 -5.39 11.59
C ALA A 96 13.00 -6.07 11.84
N PHE A 97 11.91 -5.33 11.66
CA PHE A 97 10.55 -5.88 11.56
C PHE A 97 10.04 -5.74 10.12
N ILE A 98 9.78 -6.86 9.45
CA ILE A 98 9.34 -6.92 8.05
C ILE A 98 7.87 -7.32 8.00
N ALA A 99 7.00 -6.34 7.77
CA ALA A 99 5.57 -6.56 7.56
C ALA A 99 5.28 -6.94 6.10
N GLY A 100 4.68 -8.10 5.86
CA GLY A 100 4.26 -8.56 4.53
C GLY A 100 5.09 -9.70 3.93
N VAL A 101 5.54 -10.65 4.74
CA VAL A 101 6.15 -11.91 4.24
C VAL A 101 5.17 -13.06 4.46
N ALA A 102 4.90 -13.84 3.41
CA ALA A 102 4.01 -15.01 3.44
C ALA A 102 4.55 -16.23 2.67
N ASP A 103 5.58 -16.00 1.84
CA ASP A 103 6.34 -16.98 1.07
C ASP A 103 7.72 -16.36 0.71
N ASP A 104 8.53 -17.08 -0.04
CA ASP A 104 9.91 -16.74 -0.41
C ASP A 104 10.07 -16.02 -1.77
N ASN A 105 8.98 -15.67 -2.43
CA ASN A 105 8.94 -15.09 -3.78
C ASN A 105 8.70 -13.58 -3.77
N GLY A 106 8.16 -13.05 -2.67
CA GLY A 106 7.87 -11.63 -2.49
C GLY A 106 9.09 -10.77 -2.13
N TYR A 107 9.04 -9.47 -2.44
CA TYR A 107 10.11 -8.53 -2.11
C TYR A 107 10.45 -8.49 -0.61
N GLY A 108 9.48 -8.70 0.30
CA GLY A 108 9.72 -8.73 1.74
C GLY A 108 10.72 -9.83 2.16
N TRP A 109 10.69 -10.98 1.49
CA TRP A 109 11.67 -12.05 1.68
C TRP A 109 13.06 -11.63 1.16
N ALA A 110 13.12 -11.04 -0.04
CA ALA A 110 14.38 -10.55 -0.60
C ALA A 110 15.02 -9.45 0.26
N ILE A 111 14.20 -8.57 0.86
CA ILE A 111 14.66 -7.54 1.82
C ILE A 111 15.14 -8.20 3.12
N ALA A 112 14.35 -9.09 3.73
CA ALA A 112 14.76 -9.81 4.95
C ALA A 112 16.09 -10.55 4.75
N LYS A 113 16.27 -11.22 3.60
CA LYS A 113 17.51 -11.90 3.21
C LYS A 113 18.69 -10.94 3.05
N SER A 114 18.46 -9.75 2.51
CA SER A 114 19.48 -8.71 2.33
C SER A 114 19.90 -8.09 3.68
N LEU A 115 18.94 -7.90 4.59
CA LEU A 115 19.18 -7.41 5.95
C LEU A 115 19.94 -8.46 6.79
N ALA A 116 19.57 -9.74 6.67
CA ALA A 116 20.26 -10.85 7.33
C ALA A 116 21.71 -11.00 6.84
N ALA A 117 21.95 -10.85 5.53
CA ALA A 117 23.30 -10.85 4.95
C ALA A 117 24.18 -9.68 5.44
N ALA A 118 23.57 -8.58 5.89
CA ALA A 118 24.24 -7.46 6.55
C ALA A 118 24.35 -7.64 8.09
N GLY A 119 23.85 -8.75 8.64
CA GLY A 119 23.94 -9.10 10.07
C GLY A 119 22.78 -8.61 10.95
N ALA A 120 21.66 -8.17 10.37
CA ALA A 120 20.48 -7.75 11.14
C ALA A 120 19.69 -8.96 11.69
N GLU A 121 19.12 -8.80 12.88
CA GLU A 121 18.14 -9.73 13.45
C GLU A 121 16.76 -9.55 12.79
N ILE A 122 16.12 -10.65 12.38
CA ILE A 122 14.94 -10.63 11.49
C ILE A 122 13.67 -11.05 12.22
N LEU A 123 12.76 -10.10 12.41
CA LEU A 123 11.37 -10.32 12.81
C LEU A 123 10.43 -10.17 11.61
N VAL A 124 9.41 -11.01 11.52
CA VAL A 124 8.48 -11.04 10.37
C VAL A 124 7.03 -10.90 10.81
N GLY A 125 6.29 -9.99 10.19
CA GLY A 125 4.82 -9.93 10.25
C GLY A 125 4.19 -10.65 9.06
N THR A 126 3.54 -11.79 9.31
CA THR A 126 2.88 -12.62 8.31
C THR A 126 1.36 -12.48 8.38
N TRP A 127 0.72 -12.35 7.22
CA TRP A 127 -0.74 -12.19 7.14
C TRP A 127 -1.47 -13.40 7.77
N VAL A 128 -2.36 -13.18 8.73
CA VAL A 128 -2.97 -14.26 9.54
C VAL A 128 -3.58 -15.40 8.68
N PRO A 129 -4.32 -15.14 7.59
CA PRO A 129 -4.79 -16.16 6.66
C PRO A 129 -3.73 -17.01 5.94
N ALA A 130 -2.45 -16.62 5.98
CA ALA A 130 -1.30 -17.31 5.39
C ALA A 130 -0.30 -17.87 6.43
N LEU A 131 -0.38 -17.44 7.70
CA LEU A 131 0.54 -17.83 8.79
C LEU A 131 0.85 -19.32 8.84
N ASN A 132 -0.19 -20.16 8.96
CA ASN A 132 -0.03 -21.61 9.15
C ASN A 132 0.69 -22.30 7.97
N ILE A 133 0.50 -21.82 6.73
CA ILE A 133 1.18 -22.40 5.56
C ILE A 133 2.62 -21.88 5.40
N PHE A 134 2.88 -20.64 5.79
CA PHE A 134 4.23 -20.07 5.86
C PHE A 134 5.07 -20.80 6.91
N GLU A 135 4.62 -20.85 8.17
CA GLU A 135 5.34 -21.52 9.26
C GLU A 135 5.55 -23.02 8.99
N THR A 136 4.53 -23.70 8.45
CA THR A 136 4.65 -25.13 8.12
C THR A 136 5.60 -25.36 6.94
N SER A 137 5.74 -24.42 6.02
CA SER A 137 6.69 -24.52 4.91
C SER A 137 8.13 -24.25 5.37
N LEU A 138 8.31 -23.21 6.21
CA LEU A 138 9.59 -22.88 6.85
C LEU A 138 10.09 -24.05 7.73
N ARG A 139 9.25 -24.57 8.63
CA ARG A 139 9.59 -25.71 9.52
C ARG A 139 9.87 -27.02 8.78
N ARG A 140 9.39 -27.15 7.54
CA ARG A 140 9.63 -28.31 6.66
C ARG A 140 10.82 -28.12 5.71
N GLY A 141 11.60 -27.04 5.87
CA GLY A 141 12.76 -26.75 5.05
C GLY A 141 12.45 -26.39 3.59
N LYS A 142 11.18 -26.10 3.24
CA LYS A 142 10.81 -25.74 1.85
C LYS A 142 11.50 -24.48 1.35
N PHE A 143 11.90 -23.61 2.26
CA PHE A 143 12.56 -22.34 1.96
C PHE A 143 14.09 -22.42 2.18
N ASP A 144 14.68 -23.59 2.44
CA ASP A 144 16.09 -23.66 2.84
C ASP A 144 17.04 -23.25 1.70
N GLU A 145 16.72 -23.60 0.45
CA GLU A 145 17.43 -23.09 -0.74
C GLU A 145 17.31 -21.56 -0.88
N SER A 146 16.10 -21.01 -0.68
CA SER A 146 15.86 -19.57 -0.77
C SER A 146 16.37 -18.78 0.44
N ARG A 147 16.68 -19.45 1.57
CA ARG A 147 17.36 -18.89 2.76
C ARG A 147 18.87 -18.75 2.62
N VAL A 148 19.55 -19.46 1.70
CA VAL A 148 21.03 -19.45 1.59
C VAL A 148 21.58 -18.03 1.36
N LEU A 149 22.37 -17.53 2.30
CA LEU A 149 23.01 -16.21 2.29
C LEU A 149 24.33 -16.22 1.48
N PRO A 150 24.90 -15.04 1.12
CA PRO A 150 26.12 -14.96 0.30
C PRO A 150 27.38 -15.58 0.92
N ASP A 151 27.39 -15.82 2.24
CA ASP A 151 28.46 -16.51 2.97
C ASP A 151 28.25 -18.04 3.06
N GLY A 152 27.14 -18.56 2.51
CA GLY A 152 26.76 -19.97 2.57
C GLY A 152 25.96 -20.37 3.83
N SER A 153 25.70 -19.44 4.75
CA SER A 153 24.81 -19.68 5.90
C SER A 153 23.34 -19.67 5.48
N LEU A 154 22.41 -20.00 6.39
CA LEU A 154 20.98 -19.86 6.15
C LEU A 154 20.43 -18.66 6.92
N MET A 155 19.62 -17.82 6.25
CA MET A 155 18.83 -16.77 6.90
C MET A 155 18.03 -17.37 8.07
N GLU A 156 18.19 -16.80 9.25
CA GLU A 156 17.32 -17.06 10.40
C GLU A 156 16.20 -16.01 10.44
N ILE A 157 14.99 -16.44 10.82
CA ILE A 157 13.87 -15.56 11.17
C ILE A 157 13.60 -15.82 12.65
N THR A 158 14.03 -14.91 13.52
CA THR A 158 14.01 -15.13 14.97
C THR A 158 12.59 -15.33 15.50
N LYS A 159 11.63 -14.58 14.95
CA LYS A 159 10.22 -14.72 15.29
C LYS A 159 9.29 -14.30 14.14
N VAL A 160 8.25 -15.10 13.96
CA VAL A 160 7.09 -14.79 13.11
C VAL A 160 5.96 -14.29 14.01
N TYR A 161 5.31 -13.20 13.60
CA TYR A 161 4.14 -12.63 14.23
C TYR A 161 2.94 -12.75 13.28
N PRO A 162 1.76 -13.17 13.78
CA PRO A 162 0.52 -12.98 13.03
C PRO A 162 0.24 -11.48 12.92
N LEU A 163 -0.15 -11.00 11.74
CA LEU A 163 -0.44 -9.58 11.50
C LEU A 163 -1.61 -9.44 10.52
N ASP A 164 -2.52 -8.51 10.76
CA ASP A 164 -3.39 -7.98 9.70
C ASP A 164 -3.45 -6.45 9.77
N ALA A 165 -2.63 -5.80 8.93
CA ALA A 165 -2.36 -4.37 8.99
C ALA A 165 -3.50 -3.48 8.41
N VAL A 166 -4.73 -4.01 8.31
CA VAL A 166 -5.96 -3.23 8.06
C VAL A 166 -6.74 -2.92 9.34
N PHE A 167 -6.32 -3.47 10.48
CA PHE A 167 -6.90 -3.23 11.81
C PHE A 167 -5.83 -2.68 12.75
N ASP A 168 -6.04 -1.49 13.31
CA ASP A 168 -5.12 -0.91 14.30
C ASP A 168 -5.29 -1.64 15.64
N ASN A 169 -6.53 -1.70 16.12
CA ASN A 169 -6.93 -2.17 17.44
C ASN A 169 -7.98 -3.32 17.32
N LEU A 170 -8.14 -4.14 18.36
CA LEU A 170 -9.09 -5.27 18.37
C LEU A 170 -10.58 -4.82 18.29
N GLU A 171 -10.86 -3.56 18.62
CA GLU A 171 -12.16 -2.90 18.49
C GLU A 171 -12.54 -2.56 17.03
N ASP A 172 -11.56 -2.36 16.14
CA ASP A 172 -11.80 -2.14 14.71
C ASP A 172 -12.26 -3.41 13.98
N VAL A 173 -12.01 -4.57 14.58
CA VAL A 173 -12.20 -5.87 13.94
C VAL A 173 -13.69 -6.27 13.90
N PRO A 174 -14.28 -6.51 12.71
CA PRO A 174 -15.64 -7.01 12.58
C PRO A 174 -15.84 -8.42 13.15
N GLU A 175 -17.05 -8.72 13.63
CA GLU A 175 -17.37 -10.03 14.23
C GLU A 175 -17.26 -11.20 13.22
N ASP A 176 -17.47 -10.97 11.93
CA ASP A 176 -17.26 -11.99 10.89
C ASP A 176 -15.77 -12.29 10.64
N VAL A 177 -14.87 -11.36 10.97
CA VAL A 177 -13.42 -11.58 10.98
C VAL A 177 -13.01 -12.31 12.27
N LYS A 178 -13.53 -11.92 13.44
CA LYS A 178 -13.28 -12.63 14.72
C LYS A 178 -13.75 -14.10 14.67
N ALA A 179 -14.92 -14.34 14.09
CA ALA A 179 -15.49 -15.69 13.92
C ALA A 179 -14.81 -16.51 12.79
N ASN A 180 -13.93 -15.91 11.99
CA ASN A 180 -13.26 -16.61 10.90
C ASN A 180 -12.22 -17.59 11.45
N LYS A 181 -12.34 -18.88 11.09
CA LYS A 181 -11.47 -19.97 11.56
C LYS A 181 -9.97 -19.73 11.35
N ARG A 182 -9.56 -18.86 10.42
CA ARG A 182 -8.14 -18.49 10.24
C ARG A 182 -7.63 -17.53 11.32
N TYR A 183 -8.48 -16.59 11.76
CA TYR A 183 -8.14 -15.60 12.79
C TYR A 183 -8.40 -16.14 14.20
N ALA A 184 -9.45 -16.95 14.39
CA ALA A 184 -9.77 -17.59 15.68
C ALA A 184 -8.70 -18.59 16.17
N GLY A 185 -7.76 -18.99 15.30
CA GLY A 185 -6.57 -19.80 15.66
C GLY A 185 -5.34 -18.96 16.04
N SER A 186 -5.46 -17.64 16.16
CA SER A 186 -4.36 -16.72 16.46
C SER A 186 -4.82 -15.56 17.34
N SER A 187 -3.90 -14.97 18.09
CA SER A 187 -4.13 -13.78 18.90
C SER A 187 -2.96 -12.81 18.72
N LYS A 188 -3.11 -11.58 19.23
CA LYS A 188 -2.11 -10.51 19.12
C LYS A 188 -1.69 -10.22 17.67
N TRP A 189 -2.64 -9.82 16.83
CA TRP A 189 -2.45 -9.67 15.38
C TRP A 189 -2.94 -8.35 14.77
N THR A 190 -3.59 -7.46 15.52
CA THR A 190 -3.78 -6.07 15.07
C THR A 190 -2.47 -5.29 15.20
N VAL A 191 -2.33 -4.15 14.52
CA VAL A 191 -1.05 -3.40 14.48
C VAL A 191 -0.56 -3.02 15.88
N GLN A 192 -1.47 -2.59 16.79
CA GLN A 192 -1.13 -2.32 18.18
C GLN A 192 -0.61 -3.57 18.90
N GLU A 193 -1.35 -4.68 18.87
CA GLU A 193 -1.00 -5.89 19.63
C GLU A 193 0.35 -6.49 19.19
N VAL A 194 0.67 -6.39 17.90
CA VAL A 194 1.95 -6.86 17.34
C VAL A 194 3.10 -5.95 17.78
N ALA A 195 2.92 -4.63 17.75
CA ALA A 195 3.93 -3.69 18.26
C ALA A 195 4.18 -3.90 19.78
N GLU A 196 3.12 -4.08 20.57
CA GLU A 196 3.23 -4.41 22.00
C GLU A 196 3.91 -5.75 22.24
N SER A 197 3.69 -6.75 21.37
CA SER A 197 4.38 -8.04 21.46
C SER A 197 5.87 -7.92 21.14
N VAL A 198 6.24 -7.21 20.06
CA VAL A 198 7.64 -6.92 19.73
C VAL A 198 8.32 -6.16 20.87
N LYS A 199 7.63 -5.19 21.49
CA LYS A 199 8.12 -4.51 22.71
C LYS A 199 8.35 -5.47 23.87
N GLN A 200 7.41 -6.39 24.12
CA GLN A 200 7.49 -7.36 25.22
C GLN A 200 8.62 -8.39 25.01
N ASP A 201 8.81 -8.85 23.77
CA ASP A 201 9.80 -9.86 23.41
C ASP A 201 11.23 -9.29 23.29
N TYR A 202 11.37 -8.08 22.72
CA TYR A 202 12.64 -7.57 22.20
C TYR A 202 13.00 -6.14 22.64
N GLY A 203 12.08 -5.42 23.31
CA GLY A 203 12.26 -4.03 23.75
C GLY A 203 12.14 -2.99 22.64
N SER A 204 13.03 -3.06 21.64
CA SER A 204 13.10 -2.10 20.52
C SER A 204 13.52 -2.75 19.19
N ILE A 205 13.35 -1.98 18.11
CA ILE A 205 13.82 -2.27 16.75
C ILE A 205 14.62 -1.09 16.18
N ASP A 206 15.30 -1.28 15.05
CA ASP A 206 16.01 -0.23 14.32
C ASP A 206 15.46 -0.01 12.90
N ILE A 207 14.84 -1.04 12.30
CA ILE A 207 14.40 -1.01 10.90
C ILE A 207 12.94 -1.49 10.79
N LEU A 208 12.09 -0.70 10.15
CA LEU A 208 10.70 -1.05 9.84
C LEU A 208 10.51 -1.18 8.31
N VAL A 209 10.21 -2.38 7.83
CA VAL A 209 9.96 -2.64 6.39
C VAL A 209 8.48 -2.88 6.15
N HIS A 210 7.88 -2.08 5.28
CA HIS A 210 6.53 -2.26 4.76
C HIS A 210 6.57 -2.86 3.34
N SER A 211 6.28 -4.16 3.25
CA SER A 211 6.26 -4.94 2.01
C SER A 211 4.88 -5.55 1.73
N LEU A 212 3.80 -4.89 2.16
CA LEU A 212 2.44 -5.37 1.96
C LEU A 212 1.59 -4.43 1.09
N ALA A 213 0.64 -5.03 0.39
CA ALA A 213 -0.37 -4.37 -0.43
C ALA A 213 -1.52 -5.33 -0.69
N ASN A 214 -2.75 -4.82 -0.76
CA ASN A 214 -3.93 -5.57 -1.16
C ASN A 214 -4.93 -4.62 -1.84
N GLY A 215 -5.67 -5.12 -2.83
CA GLY A 215 -6.65 -4.35 -3.60
C GLY A 215 -7.72 -5.28 -4.19
N PRO A 216 -8.90 -5.40 -3.58
CA PRO A 216 -9.89 -6.43 -3.93
C PRO A 216 -10.54 -6.24 -5.30
N GLU A 217 -10.34 -5.08 -5.94
CA GLU A 217 -10.84 -4.77 -7.28
C GLU A 217 -9.70 -4.43 -8.27
N VAL A 218 -8.44 -4.82 -7.98
CA VAL A 218 -7.23 -4.42 -8.75
C VAL A 218 -7.30 -4.67 -10.26
N THR A 219 -8.06 -5.67 -10.71
CA THR A 219 -8.25 -5.97 -12.13
C THR A 219 -9.22 -5.04 -12.86
N LYS A 220 -10.01 -4.22 -12.14
CA LYS A 220 -10.98 -3.29 -12.73
C LYS A 220 -10.36 -1.95 -13.10
N PRO A 221 -10.76 -1.33 -14.22
CA PRO A 221 -10.51 0.09 -14.48
C PRO A 221 -10.95 0.99 -13.31
N LEU A 222 -10.25 2.11 -13.11
CA LEU A 222 -10.56 3.05 -12.01
C LEU A 222 -12.00 3.58 -12.08
N LEU A 223 -12.55 3.76 -13.29
CA LEU A 223 -13.93 4.21 -13.52
C LEU A 223 -15.00 3.15 -13.18
N GLU A 224 -14.60 1.88 -13.01
CA GLU A 224 -15.48 0.75 -12.66
C GLU A 224 -15.23 0.23 -11.22
N THR A 225 -14.25 0.82 -10.53
CA THR A 225 -13.85 0.47 -9.16
C THR A 225 -14.89 1.01 -8.18
N SER A 226 -15.43 0.15 -7.30
CA SER A 226 -16.37 0.61 -6.28
C SER A 226 -15.68 1.45 -5.21
N ARG A 227 -16.43 2.35 -4.55
CA ARG A 227 -15.92 3.12 -3.39
C ARG A 227 -15.38 2.21 -2.29
N LYS A 228 -15.98 1.02 -2.08
CA LYS A 228 -15.52 0.04 -1.08
C LYS A 228 -14.18 -0.57 -1.49
N GLY A 229 -14.03 -1.01 -2.74
CA GLY A 229 -12.78 -1.59 -3.25
C GLY A 229 -11.63 -0.58 -3.26
N TYR A 230 -11.89 0.65 -3.69
CA TYR A 230 -10.92 1.75 -3.65
C TYR A 230 -10.44 2.03 -2.22
N LEU A 231 -11.36 2.21 -1.26
CA LEU A 231 -10.98 2.50 0.13
C LEU A 231 -10.28 1.32 0.81
N ALA A 232 -10.64 0.07 0.48
CA ALA A 232 -9.90 -1.11 0.93
C ALA A 232 -8.46 -1.13 0.39
N ALA A 233 -8.25 -0.72 -0.87
CA ALA A 233 -6.91 -0.60 -1.46
C ALA A 233 -6.06 0.49 -0.77
N ILE A 234 -6.63 1.66 -0.49
CA ILE A 234 -5.97 2.74 0.27
C ILE A 234 -5.63 2.27 1.71
N SER A 235 -6.59 1.65 2.40
CA SER A 235 -6.40 1.15 3.77
C SER A 235 -5.24 0.15 3.83
N ALA A 236 -5.30 -0.93 3.03
CA ALA A 236 -4.32 -2.00 3.09
C ALA A 236 -2.95 -1.65 2.50
N SER A 237 -2.88 -0.71 1.54
CA SER A 237 -1.66 -0.46 0.76
C SER A 237 -0.98 0.90 0.99
N SER A 238 -1.60 1.79 1.78
CA SER A 238 -1.02 3.07 2.21
C SER A 238 -1.26 3.37 3.70
N TYR A 239 -2.50 3.34 4.21
CA TYR A 239 -2.74 3.66 5.62
C TYR A 239 -2.06 2.66 6.58
N SER A 240 -1.97 1.40 6.19
CA SER A 240 -1.21 0.36 6.89
C SER A 240 0.26 0.74 7.17
N TYR A 241 0.91 1.53 6.31
CA TYR A 241 2.25 2.07 6.55
C TYR A 241 2.24 3.15 7.65
N VAL A 242 1.28 4.07 7.59
CA VAL A 242 1.10 5.12 8.59
C VAL A 242 0.79 4.52 9.97
N SER A 243 -0.05 3.49 10.02
CA SER A 243 -0.38 2.76 11.26
C SER A 243 0.82 1.98 11.81
N LEU A 244 1.54 1.23 10.97
CA LEU A 244 2.76 0.55 11.40
C LEU A 244 3.79 1.54 11.96
N LEU A 245 4.04 2.66 11.26
CA LEU A 245 4.95 3.70 11.74
C LEU A 245 4.46 4.33 13.06
N LYS A 246 3.17 4.67 13.19
CA LYS A 246 2.53 5.21 14.41
C LYS A 246 2.79 4.32 15.63
N HIS A 247 2.62 3.00 15.50
CA HIS A 247 2.72 2.07 16.64
C HIS A 247 4.14 1.57 16.91
N PHE A 248 5.00 1.47 15.89
CA PHE A 248 6.39 1.04 16.05
C PHE A 248 7.37 2.17 16.35
N LEU A 249 7.09 3.43 16.00
CA LEU A 249 7.99 4.56 16.27
C LEU A 249 8.40 4.69 17.76
N PRO A 250 7.49 4.53 18.76
CA PRO A 250 7.88 4.53 20.18
C PRO A 250 8.78 3.35 20.60
N LEU A 251 9.06 2.43 19.68
CA LEU A 251 9.92 1.25 19.82
C LEU A 251 11.15 1.31 18.91
N MET A 252 11.30 2.36 18.09
CA MET A 252 12.46 2.52 17.21
C MET A 252 13.60 3.21 17.96
N ASN A 253 14.79 2.63 17.89
CA ASN A 253 16.01 3.27 18.39
C ASN A 253 16.29 4.56 17.58
N PRO A 254 16.83 5.63 18.20
CA PRO A 254 17.23 6.85 17.48
C PRO A 254 18.22 6.57 16.35
N GLY A 255 18.01 7.20 15.19
CA GLY A 255 18.76 6.87 13.97
C GLY A 255 18.35 5.54 13.31
N GLY A 256 17.23 4.96 13.74
CA GLY A 256 16.53 3.91 13.01
C GLY A 256 15.94 4.42 11.69
N SER A 257 15.37 3.51 10.88
CA SER A 257 14.83 3.84 9.57
C SER A 257 13.59 3.03 9.22
N SER A 258 12.81 3.53 8.27
CA SER A 258 11.70 2.79 7.68
C SER A 258 11.75 2.86 6.15
N ILE A 259 11.22 1.82 5.50
CA ILE A 259 11.17 1.69 4.05
C ILE A 259 9.84 1.06 3.64
N SER A 260 9.25 1.55 2.55
CA SER A 260 8.02 1.02 1.96
C SER A 260 8.20 0.77 0.46
N LEU A 261 7.40 -0.12 -0.10
CA LEU A 261 7.46 -0.46 -1.53
C LEU A 261 6.34 0.22 -2.32
N THR A 262 6.73 1.07 -3.26
CA THR A 262 5.83 1.75 -4.21
C THR A 262 5.98 1.21 -5.64
N TYR A 263 5.14 1.70 -6.56
CA TYR A 263 5.18 1.34 -7.98
C TYR A 263 4.77 2.54 -8.86
N ILE A 264 5.46 2.72 -9.99
CA ILE A 264 5.39 3.88 -10.90
C ILE A 264 4.00 4.23 -11.46
N ALA A 265 3.00 3.38 -11.23
CA ALA A 265 1.58 3.69 -11.46
C ALA A 265 1.03 4.82 -10.54
N SER A 266 1.80 5.24 -9.53
CA SER A 266 1.59 6.45 -8.75
C SER A 266 1.73 7.73 -9.59
N GLU A 267 2.84 7.85 -10.32
CA GLU A 267 3.19 9.02 -11.15
C GLU A 267 2.66 8.91 -12.59
N ARG A 268 2.44 7.70 -13.10
CA ARG A 268 2.18 7.44 -14.54
C ARG A 268 0.97 6.55 -14.74
N ILE A 269 0.27 6.75 -15.86
CA ILE A 269 -0.87 5.90 -16.23
C ILE A 269 -0.36 4.54 -16.70
N ILE A 270 -0.52 3.50 -15.87
CA ILE A 270 -0.22 2.11 -16.19
C ILE A 270 -1.53 1.31 -16.31
N PRO A 271 -1.97 0.95 -17.53
CA PRO A 271 -3.14 0.10 -17.72
C PRO A 271 -2.99 -1.25 -17.01
N GLY A 272 -4.09 -1.76 -16.45
CA GLY A 272 -4.11 -3.00 -15.66
C GLY A 272 -3.78 -2.83 -14.16
N TYR A 273 -3.16 -1.71 -13.74
CA TYR A 273 -2.92 -1.41 -12.33
C TYR A 273 -4.14 -0.68 -11.71
N GLY A 274 -5.26 -1.38 -11.67
CA GLY A 274 -6.60 -0.85 -11.38
C GLY A 274 -7.00 -0.88 -9.90
N GLY A 275 -8.31 -0.90 -9.64
CA GLY A 275 -8.89 -1.05 -8.30
C GLY A 275 -8.57 0.05 -7.28
N GLY A 276 -7.98 1.18 -7.70
CA GLY A 276 -7.45 2.22 -6.82
C GLY A 276 -6.00 2.00 -6.36
N MET A 277 -5.31 0.94 -6.83
CA MET A 277 -3.93 0.63 -6.43
C MET A 277 -2.92 1.72 -6.82
N SER A 278 -3.09 2.33 -8.00
CA SER A 278 -2.31 3.52 -8.42
C SER A 278 -2.43 4.66 -7.41
N SER A 279 -3.66 4.99 -7.00
CA SER A 279 -3.94 6.00 -5.99
C SER A 279 -3.39 5.63 -4.61
N ALA A 280 -3.39 4.35 -4.24
CA ALA A 280 -2.79 3.89 -2.99
C ALA A 280 -1.26 4.07 -2.97
N LYS A 281 -0.59 3.84 -4.12
CA LYS A 281 0.86 4.08 -4.22
C LYS A 281 1.23 5.57 -4.30
N ALA A 282 0.41 6.40 -4.96
CA ALA A 282 0.56 7.85 -4.89
C ALA A 282 0.34 8.40 -3.47
N ALA A 283 -0.61 7.84 -2.71
CA ALA A 283 -0.80 8.16 -1.29
C ALA A 283 0.42 7.75 -0.45
N LEU A 284 0.89 6.50 -0.57
CA LEU A 284 2.06 5.99 0.15
C LEU A 284 3.31 6.85 -0.05
N GLU A 285 3.58 7.32 -1.27
CA GLU A 285 4.69 8.23 -1.57
C GLU A 285 4.52 9.63 -0.97
N SER A 286 3.28 10.13 -0.90
CA SER A 286 2.96 11.40 -0.25
C SER A 286 3.11 11.30 1.26
N ASP A 287 2.57 10.24 1.85
CA ASP A 287 2.62 9.96 3.28
C ASP A 287 4.07 9.71 3.72
N THR A 288 4.89 9.03 2.92
CA THR A 288 6.34 8.87 3.17
C THR A 288 7.03 10.22 3.35
N ARG A 289 6.73 11.22 2.51
CA ARG A 289 7.30 12.58 2.63
C ARG A 289 6.75 13.33 3.85
N ALA A 290 5.44 13.18 4.14
CA ALA A 290 4.81 13.81 5.29
C ALA A 290 5.33 13.24 6.62
N SER A 291 5.47 11.93 6.73
CA SER A 291 6.02 11.24 7.89
C SER A 291 7.42 11.75 8.24
N VAL A 292 8.35 11.83 7.27
CA VAL A 292 9.71 12.35 7.51
C VAL A 292 9.69 13.77 8.12
N HIS A 293 8.76 14.62 7.67
CA HIS A 293 8.60 15.95 8.25
C HIS A 293 8.12 15.89 9.72
N PHE A 294 7.12 15.07 10.02
CA PHE A 294 6.64 14.89 11.41
C PHE A 294 7.69 14.25 12.33
N LEU A 295 8.43 13.24 11.87
CA LEU A 295 9.52 12.61 12.65
C LEU A 295 10.58 13.64 13.07
N SER A 296 10.95 14.56 12.16
CA SER A 296 11.95 15.60 12.44
C SER A 296 11.55 16.57 13.57
N TYR A 297 10.25 16.73 13.86
CA TYR A 297 9.77 17.50 15.01
C TYR A 297 9.72 16.70 16.32
N LEU A 298 9.69 15.37 16.24
CA LEU A 298 9.69 14.46 17.39
C LEU A 298 11.10 14.10 17.88
N GLY A 299 12.14 14.42 17.08
CA GLY A 299 13.54 14.15 17.42
C GLY A 299 13.95 12.67 17.24
N ALA A 300 13.28 11.96 16.32
CA ALA A 300 13.53 10.56 15.99
C ALA A 300 14.37 10.40 14.71
#